data_AF-A0AAX2CBP8-F1
#
_entry.id   AF-A0AAX2CBP8-F1
#
_cell.length_a   1.000
_cell.length_b   1.000
_cell.length_c   1.000
_cell.angle_alpha   90.00
_cell.angle_beta   90.00
_cell.angle_gamma   90.00
#
_symmetry.space_group_name_H-M   'P 1'
#
loop_
_entity.id
_entity.type
_entity.pdbx_description
1 polymer ?
#
loop_
_entity_poly.entity_id
_entity_poly.type
_entity_poly.pdbx_seq_one_letter_code
_entity_poly.pdbx_strand_id
1 'polypeptide(L)' 'MNSKDEPVAIIKTIEVTLIPMNEVSEEFAIAEGEGDRTYEYWKKTHIEFFTNELMKIGRKFSEDILLICECFELIDVKK' A
#
# COMPACT_ATOMS: atom_id res chain seq x y z
N MET A 1 1.71 9.29 11.35
CA MET A 1 1.79 10.75 11.57
C MET A 1 1.12 11.44 10.39
N ASN A 2 0.79 12.73 10.48
CA ASN A 2 0.37 13.50 9.30
C ASN A 2 1.60 14.00 8.51
N SER A 3 1.38 14.77 7.44
CA SER A 3 2.45 15.34 6.60
C SER A 3 3.32 16.41 7.28
N LYS A 4 3.02 16.79 8.53
CA LYS A 4 3.81 17.71 9.37
C LYS A 4 4.51 16.98 10.52
N ASP A 5 4.60 15.65 10.45
CA ASP A 5 5.18 14.78 11.49
C ASP A 5 4.47 14.88 12.85
N GLU A 6 3.17 15.16 12.86
CA GLU A 6 2.37 15.17 14.08
C GLU A 6 1.68 13.80 14.28
N PRO A 7 1.61 13.26 15.52
CA PRO A 7 0.87 12.03 15.78
C PRO A 7 -0.62 12.24 15.46
N VAL A 8 -1.25 11.24 14.83
CA VAL A 8 -2.67 11.28 14.40
C VAL A 8 -3.49 10.11 14.93
N ALA A 9 -2.90 8.91 14.92
CA ALA A 9 -3.60 7.68 15.26
C ALA A 9 -2.59 6.61 15.67
N ILE A 10 -3.08 5.62 16.42
CA ILE A 10 -2.40 4.36 16.69
C ILE A 10 -3.14 3.28 15.91
N ILE A 11 -2.41 2.53 15.09
CA ILE A 11 -2.93 1.38 14.35
C ILE A 11 -2.31 0.10 14.89
N LYS A 12 -2.99 -1.02 14.70
CA LYS A 12 -2.48 -2.35 14.99
C LYS A 12 -2.64 -3.22 13.75
N THR A 13 -1.52 -3.75 13.25
CA THR A 13 -1.52 -4.73 12.18
C THR A 13 -2.20 -6.02 12.66
N ILE A 14 -3.20 -6.48 11.92
CA ILE A 14 -3.98 -7.70 12.23
C ILE A 14 -3.67 -8.84 11.26
N GLU A 15 -3.13 -8.53 10.08
CA GLU A 15 -2.74 -9.51 9.07
C GLU A 15 -1.54 -9.00 8.27
N VAL A 16 -0.65 -9.91 7.88
CA VAL A 16 0.47 -9.65 6.98
C VAL A 16 0.53 -10.77 5.95
N THR A 17 0.49 -10.42 4.68
CA THR A 17 0.46 -11.37 3.56
C THR A 17 1.53 -11.01 2.54
N LEU A 18 2.23 -12.02 2.02
CA LEU A 18 3.23 -11.86 0.96
C LEU A 18 2.63 -12.36 -0.35
N ILE A 19 2.36 -11.46 -1.30
CA ILE A 19 1.67 -11.77 -2.55
C ILE A 19 2.31 -11.04 -3.73
N PRO A 20 2.41 -11.66 -4.92
CA PRO A 20 2.79 -10.95 -6.14
C PRO A 20 1.85 -9.78 -6.45
N MET A 21 2.38 -8.67 -6.98
CA MET A 21 1.55 -7.49 -7.29
C MET A 21 0.41 -7.80 -8.27
N ASN A 22 0.66 -8.65 -9.26
CA ASN A 22 -0.37 -9.10 -10.22
C ASN A 22 -1.43 -10.05 -9.63
N GLU A 23 -1.24 -10.54 -8.40
CA GLU A 23 -2.18 -11.42 -7.69
C GLU A 23 -2.93 -10.69 -6.56
N VAL A 24 -2.63 -9.42 -6.31
CA VAL A 24 -3.38 -8.60 -5.34
C VAL A 24 -4.85 -8.52 -5.75
N SER A 25 -5.73 -8.82 -4.80
CA SER A 25 -7.17 -8.85 -5.05
C SER A 25 -7.77 -7.44 -5.13
N GLU A 26 -8.87 -7.30 -5.87
CA GLU A 26 -9.60 -6.04 -5.95
C GLU A 26 -10.13 -5.61 -4.58
N GLU A 27 -10.54 -6.55 -3.72
CA GLU A 27 -10.98 -6.26 -2.36
C GLU A 27 -9.86 -5.61 -1.53
N PHE A 28 -8.61 -6.07 -1.67
CA PHE A 28 -7.47 -5.45 -1.00
C PHE A 28 -7.21 -4.03 -1.53
N ALA A 29 -7.19 -3.86 -2.86
CA ALA A 29 -7.00 -2.56 -3.49
C ALA A 29 -8.07 -1.53 -3.07
N ILE A 30 -9.33 -1.97 -2.97
CA ILE A 30 -10.44 -1.13 -2.49
C ILE A 30 -10.29 -0.81 -1.00
N ALA A 31 -9.84 -1.77 -0.19
CA ALA A 31 -9.65 -1.60 1.25
C ALA A 31 -8.57 -0.56 1.58
N GLU A 32 -7.51 -0.46 0.77
CA GLU A 32 -6.49 0.58 0.91
C GLU A 32 -7.07 1.98 0.66
N GLY A 33 -8.10 2.08 -0.18
CA GLY A 33 -8.97 3.25 -0.27
C GLY A 33 -8.37 4.44 -1.01
N GLU A 34 -7.34 4.22 -1.84
CA GLU A 34 -6.69 5.25 -2.63
C GLU A 34 -7.58 5.80 -3.77
N GLY A 35 -7.40 7.08 -4.09
CA GLY A 35 -8.01 7.71 -5.26
C GLY A 35 -9.53 7.54 -5.35
N ASP A 36 -9.99 6.96 -6.46
CA ASP A 36 -11.39 6.66 -6.74
C ASP A 36 -11.85 5.28 -6.23
N ARG A 37 -11.00 4.58 -5.46
CA ARG A 37 -11.23 3.24 -4.91
C ARG A 37 -11.48 2.19 -5.99
N THR A 38 -10.78 2.29 -7.11
CA THR A 38 -10.79 1.27 -8.16
C THR A 38 -9.46 0.51 -8.19
N TYR A 39 -9.52 -0.76 -8.57
CA TYR A 39 -8.31 -1.57 -8.78
C TYR A 39 -7.38 -0.97 -9.84
N GLU A 40 -7.93 -0.38 -10.89
CA GLU A 40 -7.14 0.25 -11.96
C GLU A 40 -6.35 1.46 -11.48
N TYR A 41 -6.96 2.32 -10.65
CA TYR A 41 -6.26 3.46 -10.04
C TYR A 41 -5.17 2.97 -9.09
N TRP A 42 -5.49 2.00 -8.23
CA TRP A 42 -4.55 1.39 -7.32
C TRP A 42 -3.34 0.83 -8.07
N LYS A 43 -3.58 -0.01 -9.10
CA LYS A 43 -2.54 -0.66 -9.90
C LYS A 43 -1.65 0.38 -10.57
N LYS A 44 -2.23 1.40 -11.21
CA LYS A 44 -1.46 2.46 -11.88
C LYS A 44 -0.55 3.20 -10.89
N THR A 45 -1.11 3.66 -9.77
CA THR A 45 -0.38 4.46 -8.78
C THR A 45 0.76 3.65 -8.15
N HIS A 46 0.52 2.39 -7.84
CA HIS A 46 1.52 1.49 -7.28
C HIS A 46 2.62 1.12 -8.29
N ILE A 47 2.29 0.91 -9.56
CA ILE A 47 3.31 0.68 -10.61
C ILE A 47 4.24 1.89 -10.71
N GLU A 48 3.69 3.11 -10.74
CA GLU A 48 4.49 4.34 -10.80
C GLU A 48 5.39 4.47 -9.55
N PHE A 49 4.84 4.23 -8.36
CA PHE A 49 5.58 4.27 -7.10
C PHE A 49 6.73 3.26 -7.07
N PHE A 50 6.45 1.97 -7.27
CA PHE A 50 7.47 0.92 -7.20
C PHE A 50 8.50 1.03 -8.33
N THR A 51 8.10 1.50 -9.51
CA THR A 51 9.06 1.80 -10.60
C THR A 51 10.08 2.85 -10.15
N ASN A 52 9.63 3.93 -9.52
CA ASN A 52 10.50 4.99 -9.05
C ASN A 52 11.40 4.52 -7.90
N GLU A 53 10.88 3.78 -6.92
CA GLU A 53 11.67 3.29 -5.78
C GLU A 53 12.69 2.24 -6.20
N LEU A 54 12.31 1.27 -7.05
CA LEU A 54 13.23 0.24 -7.55
C LEU A 54 14.35 0.83 -8.41
N MET A 55 14.06 1.88 -9.19
CA MET A 55 15.07 2.56 -10.00
C MET A 55 16.19 3.16 -9.15
N LYS A 56 15.87 3.70 -7.96
CA LYS A 56 16.87 4.27 -7.03
C LYS A 56 17.89 3.24 -6.54
N ILE A 57 17.52 1.96 -6.54
CA ILE A 57 18.40 0.84 -6.16
C ILE A 57 18.90 0.03 -7.37
N GLY A 58 18.73 0.55 -8.59
CA GLY A 58 19.20 -0.10 -9.82
C GLY A 58 18.40 -1.35 -10.22
N ARG A 59 17.16 -1.48 -9.75
CA ARG A 59 16.24 -2.56 -10.12
C ARG A 59 15.17 -2.04 -11.09
N LYS A 60 14.58 -2.96 -11.86
CA LYS A 60 13.44 -2.67 -12.74
C LYS A 60 12.18 -3.24 -12.10
N PHE A 61 11.08 -2.50 -12.25
CA PHE A 61 9.76 -2.98 -11.88
C PHE A 61 9.32 -4.13 -12.79
N SER A 62 8.54 -5.04 -12.22
CA SER A 62 7.84 -6.12 -12.89
C SER A 62 6.59 -6.46 -12.06
N GLU A 63 5.52 -6.96 -12.69
CA GLU A 63 4.28 -7.23 -11.94
C GLU A 63 4.38 -8.47 -11.03
N ASP A 64 5.47 -9.25 -11.12
CA ASP A 64 5.77 -10.41 -10.27
C ASP A 64 6.52 -10.04 -8.98
N ILE A 65 6.76 -8.75 -8.71
CA ILE A 65 7.37 -8.35 -7.45
C ILE A 65 6.46 -8.76 -6.29
N LEU A 66 7.07 -9.29 -5.23
CA LEU A 66 6.34 -9.61 -4.02
C LEU A 66 6.09 -8.35 -3.21
N LEU A 67 4.82 -8.14 -2.86
CA LEU A 67 4.37 -7.10 -1.95
C LEU A 67 4.12 -7.70 -0.58
N ILE A 68 4.51 -6.96 0.46
CA ILE A 68 4.06 -7.22 1.83
C ILE A 68 2.81 -6.37 2.03
N CYS A 69 1.67 -7.04 2.00
CA CYS A 69 0.35 -6.45 2.22
C CYS A 69 0.00 -6.53 3.70
N GLU A 70 -0.30 -5.39 4.33
CA GLU A 70 -0.67 -5.31 5.74
C GLU A 70 -2.12 -4.83 5.90
N CYS A 71 -2.92 -5.59 6.64
CA CYS A 71 -4.23 -5.13 7.11
C CYS A 71 -4.11 -4.68 8.55
N PHE A 72 -4.74 -3.55 8.89
CA PHE A 72 -4.67 -2.99 10.24
C PHE A 72 -6.04 -2.50 10.73
N GLU A 73 -6.16 -2.44 12.06
CA GLU A 73 -7.28 -1.83 12.75
C GLU A 73 -6.84 -0.55 13.46
N LEU A 74 -7.72 0.45 13.50
CA LEU A 74 -7.52 1.69 14.24
C LEU A 74 -7.77 1.44 15.74
N ILE A 75 -6.78 1.72 16.58
CA ILE A 75 -6.84 1.50 18.04
C ILE A 75 -7.14 2.80 18.78
N ASP A 76 -6.55 3.90 18.35
CA ASP A 76 -6.74 5.20 18.99
C ASP A 76 -6.56 6.34 17.99
N VAL A 77 -7.19 7.48 18.26
CA VAL A 77 -7.07 8.71 17.47
C VAL A 77 -6.69 9.84 18.40
N LYS A 78 -5.67 10.62 18.02
CA LYS A 78 -5.31 11.82 18.75
C LYS A 78 -6.47 12.82 18.68
N LYS A 79 -7.07 13.09 19.84
CA LYS A 79 -8.10 14.12 20.02
C LYS A 79 -7.50 15.52 19.99
#